data_AF-A0A6N0NX68-F1
#
_entry.id   AF-A0A6N0NX68-F1
#
_cell.length_a   1.000
_cell.length_b   1.000
_cell.length_c   1.000
_cell.angle_alpha   90.00
_cell.angle_beta   90.00
_cell.angle_gamma   90.00
#
_symmetry.space_group_name_H-M   'P 1'
#
loop_
_entity.id
_entity.type
_entity.pdbx_description
1 polymer ?
#
loop_
_entity_poly.entity_id
_entity_poly.type
_entity_poly.pdbx_seq_one_letter_code
_entity_poly.pdbx_strand_id
1 'polypeptide(L)'
;MRSWYVKGISEIFSALLVTLIVLSLTGPLLYYVYSTETQQRGTVSYEVNSYLALTEIDIKVIKINNNSFYIFLYNYGQQKDNIQEIIIGNKTFSVDRPLYPGNIVRLSNFVGNITVNSTIILKVNNLYYLG
;
A
#
# COMPACT_ATOMS: atom_id res chain seq x y z
N MET A 1 68.41 12.54 -20.90
CA MET A 1 67.92 12.89 -19.54
C MET A 1 66.56 13.61 -19.50
N ARG A 2 66.05 14.22 -20.58
CA ARG A 2 64.78 14.99 -20.58
C ARG A 2 63.47 14.16 -20.58
N SER A 3 63.52 12.88 -21.00
CA SER A 3 62.32 12.04 -21.23
C SER A 3 61.64 11.54 -19.94
N TRP A 4 62.40 11.28 -18.87
CA TRP A 4 61.85 10.67 -17.65
C TRP A 4 61.04 11.66 -16.81
N TYR A 5 61.44 12.94 -16.81
CA TYR A 5 60.69 14.01 -16.15
C TYR A 5 59.31 14.24 -16.80
N VAL A 6 59.23 14.19 -18.13
CA VAL A 6 57.96 14.36 -18.86
C VAL A 6 57.02 13.18 -18.59
N LYS A 7 57.56 11.95 -18.46
CA LYS A 7 56.77 10.77 -18.10
C LYS A 7 56.20 10.86 -16.68
N GLY A 8 57.02 11.22 -15.69
CA GLY A 8 56.55 11.37 -14.31
C GLY A 8 55.49 12.46 -14.14
N ILE A 9 55.62 13.58 -14.85
CA ILE A 9 54.60 14.65 -14.85
C ILE A 9 53.29 14.14 -15.47
N SER A 10 53.35 13.41 -16.59
CA SER A 10 52.15 12.84 -17.24
C SER A 10 51.42 11.84 -16.34
N GLU A 11 52.15 11.01 -15.59
CA GLU A 11 51.58 10.03 -14.66
C GLU A 11 50.87 10.72 -13.48
N ILE A 12 51.47 11.79 -12.93
CA ILE A 12 50.86 12.59 -11.86
C ILE A 12 49.55 13.23 -12.35
N PHE A 13 49.55 13.84 -13.54
CA PHE A 13 48.33 14.42 -14.11
C PHE A 13 47.25 13.38 -14.38
N SER A 14 47.63 12.20 -14.87
CA SER A 14 46.68 11.11 -15.12
C SER A 14 46.08 10.59 -13.81
N ALA A 15 46.87 10.43 -12.75
CA ALA A 15 46.39 10.02 -11.45
C ALA A 15 45.47 11.08 -10.82
N LEU A 16 45.82 12.37 -10.95
CA LEU A 16 45.01 13.47 -10.44
C LEU A 16 43.64 13.54 -11.14
N LEU A 17 43.63 13.34 -12.46
CA LEU A 17 42.43 13.35 -13.28
C LEU A 17 41.51 12.18 -12.92
N VAL A 18 42.06 10.97 -12.77
CA VAL A 18 41.31 9.80 -12.30
C VAL A 18 40.73 10.03 -10.90
N THR A 19 41.50 10.62 -9.99
CA THR A 19 41.05 10.91 -8.63
C THR A 19 39.89 11.91 -8.62
N LEU A 20 39.93 12.95 -9.45
CA LEU A 20 38.84 13.91 -9.61
C LEU A 20 37.57 13.27 -10.16
N ILE A 21 37.70 12.36 -11.14
CA ILE A 21 36.56 11.61 -11.68
C ILE A 21 35.93 10.74 -10.59
N VAL A 22 36.74 9.99 -9.84
CA VAL A 22 36.24 9.13 -8.74
C VAL A 22 35.51 9.97 -7.69
N LEU A 23 36.11 11.08 -7.24
CA LEU A 23 35.47 11.97 -6.26
C LEU A 23 34.16 12.59 -6.78
N SER A 24 34.10 12.92 -8.07
CA SER A 24 32.88 13.45 -8.69
C SER A 24 31.73 12.44 -8.73
N LEU A 25 32.04 11.15 -8.82
CA LEU A 25 31.06 10.06 -8.89
C LEU A 25 30.59 9.59 -7.51
N THR A 26 31.38 9.80 -6.46
CA THR A 26 31.03 9.38 -5.09
C THR A 26 29.74 10.05 -4.58
N GLY A 27 29.55 11.35 -4.82
CA GLY A 27 28.35 12.07 -4.40
C GLY A 27 27.05 11.52 -5.00
N PRO A 28 26.94 11.42 -6.34
CA PRO A 28 25.80 10.80 -7.01
C PRO A 28 25.52 9.35 -6.56
N LEU A 29 26.56 8.55 -6.35
CA LEU A 29 26.41 7.17 -5.87
C LEU A 29 25.84 7.09 -4.45
N LEU A 30 26.33 7.93 -3.53
CA LEU A 30 25.80 7.98 -2.17
C LEU A 30 24.35 8.48 -2.14
N TYR A 31 24.02 9.48 -2.97
CA TYR A 31 22.64 9.95 -3.11
C TYR A 31 21.71 8.85 -3.63
N TYR A 32 22.14 8.11 -4.65
CA TYR A 32 21.37 7.00 -5.21
C TYR A 32 21.07 5.94 -4.14
N VAL A 33 22.08 5.47 -3.40
CA VAL A 33 21.90 4.47 -2.33
C VAL A 33 20.94 4.98 -1.24
N TYR A 34 21.13 6.21 -0.77
CA TYR A 34 20.26 6.81 0.25
C TYR A 34 18.80 6.93 -0.22
N SER A 35 18.59 7.33 -1.49
CA SER A 35 17.24 7.43 -2.06
C SER A 35 16.55 6.07 -2.17
N THR A 36 17.29 5.01 -2.51
CA THR A 36 16.72 3.66 -2.60
C THR A 36 16.39 3.08 -1.22
N GLU A 37 17.23 3.28 -0.22
CA GLU A 37 16.96 2.78 1.15
C GLU A 37 15.77 3.50 1.80
N THR A 38 15.65 4.82 1.62
CA THR A 38 14.53 5.60 2.16
C THR A 38 13.20 5.19 1.52
N GLN A 39 13.18 4.96 0.21
CA GLN A 39 12.00 4.44 -0.49
C GLN A 39 11.63 3.03 -0.03
N GLN A 40 12.59 2.11 0.07
CA GLN A 40 12.34 0.75 0.54
C GLN A 40 11.80 0.71 1.97
N ARG A 41 12.35 1.53 2.88
CA ARG A 41 11.83 1.65 4.26
C ARG A 41 10.40 2.19 4.30
N GLY A 42 10.09 3.16 3.45
CA GLY A 42 8.72 3.69 3.30
C GLY A 42 7.73 2.63 2.84
N THR A 43 8.11 1.83 1.83
CA THR A 43 7.26 0.74 1.31
C THR A 43 7.04 -0.36 2.34
N VAL A 44 8.10 -0.83 3.02
CA VAL A 44 7.99 -1.87 4.05
C VAL A 44 7.14 -1.41 5.24
N SER A 45 7.30 -0.16 5.69
CA SER A 45 6.48 0.40 6.76
C SER A 45 5.01 0.50 6.37
N TYR A 46 4.72 0.84 5.11
CA TYR A 46 3.35 0.92 4.61
C TYR A 46 2.71 -0.46 4.52
N GLU A 47 3.42 -1.46 4.00
CA GLU A 47 2.95 -2.83 3.91
C GLU A 47 2.69 -3.42 5.31
N VAL A 48 3.62 -3.31 6.25
CA VAL A 48 3.44 -3.80 7.63
C VAL A 48 2.23 -3.15 8.31
N ASN A 49 2.07 -1.82 8.18
CA ASN A 49 0.92 -1.13 8.74
C ASN A 49 -0.40 -1.55 8.08
N SER A 50 -0.40 -1.83 6.77
CA SER A 50 -1.59 -2.34 6.07
C SER A 50 -1.94 -3.76 6.49
N TYR A 51 -0.96 -4.64 6.74
CA TYR A 51 -1.19 -5.98 7.27
C TYR A 51 -1.74 -5.95 8.71
N LEU A 52 -1.19 -5.09 9.57
CA LEU A 52 -1.72 -4.91 10.93
C LEU A 52 -3.15 -4.37 10.92
N ALA A 53 -3.44 -3.38 10.07
CA ALA A 53 -4.80 -2.88 9.88
C ALA A 53 -5.76 -3.92 9.28
N LEU A 54 -5.28 -4.80 8.39
CA LEU A 54 -6.04 -5.96 7.91
C LEU A 54 -6.39 -6.94 9.03
N THR A 55 -5.49 -7.15 10.00
CA THR A 55 -5.77 -8.02 11.16
C THR A 55 -6.69 -7.39 12.22
N GLU A 56 -6.84 -6.07 12.23
CA GLU A 56 -7.73 -5.36 13.16
C GLU A 56 -9.15 -5.17 12.61
N ILE A 57 -9.32 -5.28 11.29
CA ILE A 57 -10.62 -5.16 10.63
C ILE A 57 -11.29 -6.52 10.56
N ASP A 58 -12.24 -6.69 11.46
CA ASP A 58 -12.96 -7.94 11.70
C ASP A 58 -14.42 -7.76 11.29
N ILE A 59 -14.66 -7.72 9.98
CA ILE A 59 -16.01 -7.65 9.40
C ILE A 59 -16.34 -8.98 8.72
N LYS A 60 -17.46 -9.58 9.13
CA LYS A 60 -18.00 -10.80 8.55
C LYS A 60 -19.23 -10.50 7.70
N VAL A 61 -19.29 -11.07 6.50
CA VAL A 61 -20.52 -11.10 5.72
C VAL A 61 -21.28 -12.39 6.02
N ILE A 62 -22.51 -12.23 6.50
CA ILE A 62 -23.40 -13.34 6.82
C ILE A 62 -24.45 -13.40 5.71
N LYS A 63 -24.33 -14.41 4.83
CA LYS A 63 -25.21 -14.60 3.68
C LYS A 63 -26.21 -15.72 3.95
N ILE A 64 -27.47 -15.37 4.14
CA ILE A 64 -28.57 -16.36 4.30
C ILE A 64 -29.18 -16.70 2.93
N ASN A 65 -29.29 -15.72 2.03
CA ASN A 65 -29.69 -15.93 0.64
C ASN A 65 -29.01 -14.92 -0.30
N ASN A 66 -29.38 -14.93 -1.59
CA ASN A 66 -28.82 -14.02 -2.59
C ASN A 66 -29.45 -12.62 -2.62
N ASN A 67 -30.48 -12.31 -1.83
CA ASN A 67 -31.06 -10.97 -1.78
C ASN A 67 -30.39 -10.14 -0.67
N SER A 68 -30.03 -8.89 -0.98
CA SER A 68 -29.34 -7.97 -0.06
C SER A 68 -30.06 -7.72 1.27
N PHE A 69 -31.37 -7.98 1.38
CA PHE A 69 -32.11 -7.91 2.64
C PHE A 69 -31.75 -9.02 3.64
N TYR A 70 -31.25 -10.16 3.16
CA TYR A 70 -30.85 -11.31 3.99
C TYR A 70 -29.33 -11.55 3.96
N ILE A 71 -28.59 -10.53 3.56
CA ILE A 71 -27.15 -10.47 3.69
C ILE A 71 -26.84 -9.41 4.74
N PHE A 72 -26.00 -9.75 5.70
CA PHE A 72 -25.67 -8.90 6.82
C PHE A 72 -24.16 -8.65 6.88
N LEU A 73 -23.79 -7.44 7.25
CA LEU A 73 -22.44 -7.05 7.59
C LEU A 73 -22.36 -6.99 9.11
N TYR A 74 -21.48 -7.78 9.71
CA TYR A 74 -21.26 -7.84 11.14
C TYR A 74 -19.83 -7.41 11.46
N ASN A 75 -19.66 -6.33 12.23
CA ASN A 75 -18.36 -5.99 12.79
C ASN A 75 -18.20 -6.73 14.13
N TYR A 76 -17.33 -7.73 14.13
CA TYR A 76 -16.97 -8.52 15.32
C TYR A 76 -15.61 -8.11 15.90
N GLY A 77 -14.99 -7.06 15.36
CA GLY A 77 -13.77 -6.45 15.86
C GLY A 77 -14.00 -5.58 17.09
N GLN A 78 -12.92 -4.94 17.53
CA GLN A 78 -12.92 -4.06 18.71
C GLN A 78 -12.97 -2.57 18.34
N GLN A 79 -12.85 -2.23 17.06
CA GLN A 79 -12.77 -0.85 16.58
C GLN A 79 -13.90 -0.49 15.62
N LYS A 80 -14.18 0.81 15.52
CA LYS A 80 -15.17 1.35 14.58
C LYS A 80 -14.58 1.36 13.18
N ASP A 81 -15.26 0.67 12.27
CA ASP A 81 -14.86 0.57 10.87
C ASP A 81 -15.71 1.45 9.98
N ASN A 82 -15.10 2.09 8.98
CA ASN A 82 -15.82 2.90 8.01
C ASN A 82 -15.90 2.18 6.66
N ILE A 83 -17.11 1.78 6.27
CA ILE A 83 -17.37 1.16 4.98
C ILE A 83 -17.52 2.27 3.95
N GLN A 84 -16.51 2.41 3.10
CA GLN A 84 -16.43 3.46 2.08
C GLN A 84 -17.13 3.01 0.79
N GLU A 85 -16.80 1.80 0.33
CA GLU A 85 -17.33 1.24 -0.91
C GLU A 85 -17.76 -0.22 -0.72
N ILE A 86 -18.76 -0.64 -1.47
CA ILE A 86 -19.17 -2.04 -1.60
C ILE A 86 -19.18 -2.38 -3.08
N ILE A 87 -18.43 -3.41 -3.47
CA ILE A 87 -18.32 -3.88 -4.85
C ILE A 87 -18.97 -5.26 -4.94
N ILE A 88 -19.90 -5.41 -5.87
CA ILE A 88 -20.63 -6.65 -6.11
C ILE A 88 -20.58 -6.92 -7.61
N GLY A 89 -19.67 -7.80 -8.01
CA GLY A 89 -19.44 -8.11 -9.42
C GLY A 89 -18.89 -6.90 -10.15
N ASN A 90 -19.64 -6.37 -11.12
CA ASN A 90 -19.26 -5.17 -11.88
C ASN A 90 -19.88 -3.87 -11.35
N LYS A 91 -20.59 -3.90 -10.23
CA LYS A 91 -21.23 -2.73 -9.62
C LYS A 91 -20.47 -2.28 -8.39
N THR A 92 -20.22 -0.97 -8.30
CA THR A 92 -19.61 -0.32 -7.14
C THR A 92 -20.61 0.65 -6.52
N PHE A 93 -20.78 0.55 -5.21
CA PHE A 93 -21.66 1.41 -4.41
C PHE A 93 -20.80 2.21 -3.43
N SER A 94 -20.80 3.54 -3.56
CA SER A 94 -20.17 4.44 -2.59
C SER A 94 -21.15 4.70 -1.45
N VAL A 95 -20.75 4.43 -0.21
CA VAL A 95 -21.65 4.48 0.95
C VAL A 95 -21.14 5.33 2.09
N ASP A 96 -19.83 5.35 2.35
CA ASP A 96 -19.17 6.11 3.43
C ASP A 96 -19.97 6.12 4.76
N ARG A 97 -20.09 4.93 5.37
CA ARG A 97 -20.86 4.74 6.61
C ARG A 97 -20.08 3.99 7.68
N PRO A 98 -20.18 4.43 8.95
CA PRO A 98 -19.56 3.72 10.06
C PRO A 98 -20.33 2.44 10.42
N LEU A 99 -19.59 1.39 10.76
CA LEU A 99 -20.05 0.16 11.36
C LEU A 99 -19.32 -0.02 12.71
N TYR A 100 -20.04 0.19 13.81
CA TYR A 100 -19.49 0.06 15.15
C TYR A 100 -19.28 -1.40 15.57
N PRO A 101 -18.36 -1.68 16.51
CA PRO A 101 -18.18 -3.01 17.09
C PRO A 101 -19.49 -3.61 17.59
N GLY A 102 -19.72 -4.88 17.30
CA GLY A 102 -20.92 -5.61 17.70
C GLY A 102 -22.15 -5.36 16.83
N ASN A 103 -22.13 -4.38 15.91
CA ASN A 103 -23.29 -4.07 15.09
C ASN A 103 -23.45 -5.06 13.92
N ILE A 104 -24.69 -5.51 13.73
CA ILE A 104 -25.13 -6.27 12.56
C ILE A 104 -26.05 -5.37 11.74
N VAL A 105 -25.69 -5.12 10.48
CA VAL A 105 -26.47 -4.25 9.58
C VAL A 105 -26.77 -4.98 8.28
N ARG A 106 -27.97 -4.81 7.74
CA ARG A 106 -28.34 -5.40 6.44
C ARG A 106 -27.57 -4.73 5.31
N LEU A 107 -27.12 -5.53 4.35
CA LEU A 107 -26.46 -5.05 3.13
C LEU A 107 -27.39 -4.11 2.35
N SER A 108 -28.70 -4.37 2.34
CA SER A 108 -29.70 -3.52 1.70
C SER A 108 -29.69 -2.06 2.18
N ASN A 109 -29.19 -1.78 3.40
CA ASN A 109 -29.08 -0.41 3.92
C ASN A 109 -27.99 0.41 3.23
N PHE A 110 -27.09 -0.27 2.52
CA PHE A 110 -25.96 0.31 1.80
C PHE A 110 -26.22 0.34 0.29
N VAL A 111 -26.72 -0.78 -0.27
CA VAL A 111 -26.83 -0.98 -1.73
C VAL A 111 -28.26 -1.01 -2.25
N GLY A 112 -29.27 -0.88 -1.37
CA GLY A 112 -30.67 -1.04 -1.72
C GLY A 112 -31.08 -2.49 -1.96
N ASN A 113 -32.24 -2.69 -2.61
CA ASN A 113 -32.76 -4.03 -2.94
C ASN A 113 -32.10 -4.57 -4.21
N ILE A 114 -31.15 -5.48 -4.07
CA ILE A 114 -30.46 -6.12 -5.20
C ILE A 114 -30.27 -7.61 -4.94
N THR A 115 -30.11 -8.36 -6.02
CA THR A 115 -29.65 -9.75 -5.97
C THR A 115 -28.13 -9.81 -6.12
N VAL A 116 -27.49 -10.53 -5.21
CA VAL A 116 -26.05 -10.70 -5.04
C VAL A 116 -25.68 -12.14 -5.44
N ASN A 117 -25.22 -12.29 -6.68
CA ASN A 117 -24.79 -13.57 -7.25
C ASN A 117 -23.26 -13.71 -7.35
N SER A 118 -22.52 -12.68 -6.96
CA SER A 118 -21.05 -12.64 -6.98
C SER A 118 -20.50 -12.42 -5.57
N THR A 119 -19.18 -12.55 -5.42
CA THR A 119 -18.45 -12.14 -4.21
C THR A 119 -18.75 -10.68 -3.89
N ILE A 120 -18.86 -10.39 -2.59
CA ILE A 120 -18.97 -9.03 -2.07
C ILE A 120 -17.55 -8.61 -1.68
N ILE A 121 -17.12 -7.45 -2.16
CA ILE A 121 -15.86 -6.85 -1.75
C ILE A 121 -16.20 -5.56 -1.01
N LEU A 122 -15.66 -5.39 0.19
CA LEU A 122 -15.86 -4.20 1.01
C LEU A 122 -14.57 -3.39 1.00
N LYS A 123 -14.68 -2.08 0.80
CA LYS A 123 -13.58 -1.15 1.07
C LYS A 123 -13.80 -0.53 2.44
N VAL A 124 -12.95 -0.87 3.39
CA VAL A 124 -13.07 -0.48 4.79
C VAL A 124 -11.79 0.21 5.19
N ASN A 125 -11.89 1.44 5.71
CA ASN A 125 -10.72 2.24 6.10
C ASN A 125 -9.60 2.27 5.04
N ASN A 126 -9.99 2.40 3.76
CA ASN A 126 -9.10 2.39 2.59
C ASN A 126 -8.42 1.06 2.24
N LEU A 127 -8.84 -0.05 2.84
CA LEU A 127 -8.37 -1.41 2.56
C LEU A 127 -9.50 -2.26 1.97
N TYR A 128 -9.17 -3.20 1.09
CA TYR A 128 -10.16 -4.07 0.43
C TYR A 128 -10.26 -5.42 1.15
N TYR A 129 -11.49 -5.83 1.45
CA TYR A 129 -11.82 -7.07 2.14
C TYR A 129 -12.76 -7.91 1.30
N LEU A 130 -12.49 -9.21 1.24
CA LEU A 130 -13.41 -10.17 0.66
C LEU A 130 -14.43 -10.56 1.73
N GLY A 131 -15.70 -10.33 1.42
CA GLY A 131 -16.84 -10.71 2.24
C GLY A 131 -17.31 -12.14 2.00
#